data_AF-A0A388TKL9-F1
#
_entry.id   AF-A0A388TKL9-F1
#
_cell.length_a   1.000
_cell.length_b   1.000
_cell.length_c   1.000
_cell.angle_alpha   90.00
_cell.angle_beta   90.00
_cell.angle_gamma   90.00
#
_symmetry.space_group_name_H-M   'P 1'
#
loop_
_entity.id
_entity.type
_entity.pdbx_description
1 polymer ?
#
loop_
_entity_poly.entity_id
_entity_poly.type
_entity_poly.pdbx_seq_one_letter_code
_entity_poly.pdbx_strand_id
1 'polypeptide(L)'
;MLSWQDFLGLINSRDVKLSGVPRVTTSQDITKKAVELANERGGQLILGFDRYSFQLYGCVFDAKWLDAILAQEITPPINYEIMGFIRSNKRIFVVKIAEGKEKPHKISEGSEVKPAVVVRTLKTAALENISPEFVQKRQNACLEYLKTQHEITNMQYRDLNGVSYKTAHNELSELVARKLLAQVGQGRTTKYVPVQNAEQYAPREISLFGDTLDALVSINNETTSITEIRRSQIVEHMDSHLTKLD
;
A
#
# COMPACT_ATOMS: atom_id res chain seq x y z
N MET A 1 18.28 -30.84 2.74
CA MET A 1 17.42 -29.84 2.04
C MET A 1 16.03 -29.92 2.63
N LEU A 2 15.35 -28.79 2.81
CA LEU A 2 13.97 -28.74 3.31
C LEU A 2 13.00 -28.92 2.15
N SER A 3 12.05 -29.86 2.24
CA SER A 3 11.03 -30.01 1.21
C SER A 3 9.93 -28.95 1.35
N TRP A 4 9.13 -28.76 0.30
CA TRP A 4 7.99 -27.84 0.36
C TRP A 4 6.92 -28.32 1.35
N GLN A 5 6.65 -29.62 1.43
CA GLN A 5 5.75 -30.18 2.44
C GLN A 5 6.25 -29.90 3.86
N ASP A 6 7.55 -30.08 4.12
CA ASP A 6 8.12 -29.79 5.44
C ASP A 6 7.97 -28.32 5.80
N PHE A 7 8.21 -27.42 4.85
CA PHE A 7 8.00 -25.98 5.03
C PHE A 7 6.53 -25.66 5.36
N LEU A 8 5.57 -26.28 4.66
CA LEU A 8 4.15 -26.09 4.93
C LEU A 8 3.76 -26.63 6.33
N GLY A 9 4.30 -27.78 6.73
CA GLY A 9 4.10 -28.32 8.08
C GLY A 9 4.65 -27.37 9.15
N LEU A 10 5.81 -26.80 8.88
CA LEU A 10 6.50 -25.86 9.76
C LEU A 10 5.70 -24.56 9.97
N ILE A 11 5.21 -23.92 8.91
CA ILE A 11 4.42 -22.67 9.04
C ILE A 11 3.05 -22.91 9.70
N ASN A 12 2.51 -24.12 9.61
CA ASN A 12 1.24 -24.50 10.23
C ASN A 12 1.40 -24.94 11.69
N SER A 13 2.62 -25.26 12.11
CA SER A 13 2.90 -25.64 13.49
C SER A 13 2.74 -24.44 14.42
N ARG A 14 2.00 -24.62 15.52
CA ARG A 14 1.82 -23.58 16.56
C ARG A 14 2.91 -23.63 17.63
N ASP A 15 3.65 -24.74 17.72
CA ASP A 15 4.65 -24.99 18.77
C ASP A 15 5.99 -24.32 18.50
N VAL A 16 6.32 -24.04 17.24
CA VAL A 16 7.63 -23.49 16.90
C VAL A 16 7.57 -21.97 16.96
N LYS A 17 8.45 -21.37 17.76
CA LYS A 17 8.65 -19.92 17.75
C LYS A 17 9.20 -19.50 16.38
N LEU A 18 8.28 -19.00 15.56
CA LEU A 18 8.51 -18.64 14.16
C LEU A 18 8.63 -17.13 14.04
N SER A 19 9.84 -16.67 13.74
CA SER A 19 10.10 -15.28 13.38
C SER A 19 10.22 -15.18 11.87
N GLY A 20 9.36 -14.35 11.25
CA GLY A 20 9.39 -14.09 9.82
C GLY A 20 10.05 -12.75 9.54
N VAL A 21 11.08 -12.73 8.69
CA VAL A 21 11.66 -11.49 8.17
C VAL A 21 11.34 -11.41 6.68
N PRO A 22 10.22 -10.75 6.31
CA PRO A 22 9.73 -10.77 4.94
C PRO A 22 10.60 -9.93 4.00
N ARG A 23 11.22 -8.87 4.53
CA ARG A 23 12.20 -8.05 3.82
C ARG A 23 13.43 -7.91 4.70
N VAL A 24 14.51 -8.55 4.29
CA VAL A 24 15.82 -8.35 4.90
C VAL A 24 16.42 -7.10 4.26
N THR A 25 16.46 -6.00 5.01
CA THR A 25 17.11 -4.76 4.61
C THR A 25 18.58 -4.75 4.99
N THR A 26 18.92 -5.32 6.15
CA THR A 26 20.29 -5.33 6.69
C THR A 26 20.67 -6.69 7.26
N SER A 27 21.98 -7.00 7.35
CA SER A 27 22.46 -8.20 8.05
C SER A 27 22.08 -8.16 9.53
N GLN A 28 22.11 -6.97 10.13
CA GLN A 28 21.75 -6.71 11.53
C GLN A 28 20.33 -7.17 11.89
N ASP A 29 19.35 -7.01 10.98
CA ASP A 29 17.98 -7.48 11.21
C ASP A 29 17.94 -9.00 11.42
N ILE A 30 18.75 -9.74 10.65
CA ILE A 30 18.86 -11.20 10.76
C ILE A 30 19.59 -11.56 12.05
N THR A 31 20.76 -10.97 12.29
CA THR A 31 21.63 -11.35 13.43
C THR A 31 20.99 -10.97 14.76
N LYS A 32 20.30 -9.83 14.85
CA LYS A 32 19.48 -9.47 16.02
C LYS A 32 18.40 -10.49 16.32
N LYS A 33 17.63 -10.91 15.30
CA LYS A 33 16.60 -11.93 15.49
C LYS A 33 17.19 -13.29 15.85
N ALA A 34 18.36 -13.62 15.31
CA ALA A 34 19.05 -14.85 15.65
C ALA A 34 19.51 -14.87 17.12
N VAL A 35 20.10 -13.76 17.58
CA VAL A 35 20.51 -13.56 18.98
C VAL A 35 19.32 -13.60 19.93
N GLU A 36 18.21 -12.93 19.59
CA GLU A 36 16.97 -12.98 20.36
C GLU A 36 16.51 -14.43 20.56
N LEU A 37 16.45 -15.23 19.49
CA LEU A 37 16.04 -16.64 19.56
C LEU A 37 17.02 -17.48 20.38
N ALA A 38 18.33 -17.31 20.18
CA ALA A 38 19.35 -18.07 20.90
C ALA A 38 19.34 -17.79 22.41
N ASN A 39 19.11 -16.54 22.81
CA ASN A 39 19.03 -16.15 24.22
C ASN A 39 17.74 -16.66 24.91
N GLU A 40 16.68 -16.92 24.15
CA GLU A 40 15.43 -17.46 24.68
C GLU A 40 15.47 -18.99 24.78
N ARG A 41 14.76 -19.71 23.91
CA ARG A 41 14.66 -21.19 23.88
C ARG A 41 15.06 -21.77 22.51
N GLY A 42 15.79 -20.99 21.73
CA GLY A 42 15.97 -21.26 20.31
C GLY A 42 14.67 -21.02 19.51
N GLY A 43 14.63 -21.57 18.31
CA GLY A 43 13.46 -21.50 17.44
C GLY A 43 13.83 -21.56 15.97
N GLN A 44 12.94 -21.03 15.13
CA GLN A 44 13.14 -21.00 13.68
C GLN A 44 12.92 -19.61 13.12
N LEU A 45 13.89 -19.16 12.34
CA LEU A 45 13.88 -17.90 11.63
C LEU A 45 13.64 -18.17 10.15
N ILE A 46 12.55 -17.64 9.60
CA ILE A 46 12.22 -17.79 8.18
C ILE A 46 12.50 -16.47 7.47
N LEU A 47 13.37 -16.54 6.45
CA LEU A 47 13.78 -15.39 5.65
C LEU A 47 13.10 -15.43 4.28
N GLY A 48 12.56 -14.29 3.85
CA GLY A 48 11.89 -14.16 2.57
C GLY A 48 10.44 -14.66 2.56
N PHE A 49 9.79 -14.78 3.72
CA PHE A 49 8.39 -15.17 3.87
C PHE A 49 7.69 -14.27 4.90
N ASP A 50 6.45 -13.90 4.59
CA ASP A 50 5.57 -13.16 5.50
C ASP A 50 4.50 -14.07 6.09
N ARG A 51 4.53 -14.22 7.42
CA ARG A 51 3.59 -15.06 8.16
C ARG A 51 2.14 -14.53 8.18
N TYR A 52 1.93 -13.25 7.90
CA TYR A 52 0.60 -12.64 7.95
C TYR A 52 -0.08 -12.68 6.58
N SER A 53 0.67 -12.35 5.52
CA SER A 53 0.14 -12.40 4.16
C SER A 53 0.33 -13.75 3.45
N PHE A 54 1.08 -14.67 4.06
CA PHE A 54 1.51 -15.94 3.47
C PHE A 54 2.25 -15.78 2.14
N GLN A 55 2.82 -14.60 1.89
CA GLN A 55 3.54 -14.31 0.66
C GLN A 55 5.01 -14.69 0.78
N LEU A 56 5.52 -15.33 -0.28
CA LEU A 56 6.95 -15.52 -0.50
C LEU A 56 7.52 -14.24 -1.12
N TYR A 57 8.45 -13.59 -0.45
CA TYR A 57 9.21 -12.45 -0.96
C TYR A 57 10.51 -12.93 -1.63
N GLY A 58 11.12 -13.98 -1.07
CA GLY A 58 12.42 -14.46 -1.50
C GLY A 58 13.59 -13.66 -0.91
N CYS A 59 14.78 -14.25 -0.97
CA CYS A 59 16.04 -13.68 -0.56
C CYS A 59 16.95 -13.49 -1.78
N VAL A 60 17.67 -12.37 -1.83
CA VAL A 60 18.64 -12.07 -2.90
C VAL A 60 20.05 -12.62 -2.62
N PHE A 61 20.31 -13.05 -1.38
CA PHE A 61 21.58 -13.60 -0.94
C PHE A 61 21.60 -15.13 -0.98
N ASP A 62 22.79 -15.73 -0.83
CA ASP A 62 22.98 -17.17 -0.77
C ASP A 62 23.22 -17.68 0.67
N ALA A 63 23.29 -19.01 0.80
CA ALA A 63 23.48 -19.65 2.09
C ALA A 63 24.87 -19.33 2.69
N LYS A 64 25.88 -19.12 1.84
CA LYS A 64 27.26 -18.84 2.27
C LYS A 64 27.36 -17.45 2.92
N TRP A 65 26.71 -16.46 2.32
CA TRP A 65 26.62 -15.13 2.91
C TRP A 65 25.87 -15.17 4.24
N LEU A 66 24.75 -15.89 4.29
CA LEU A 66 23.97 -16.04 5.52
C LEU A 66 24.78 -16.73 6.64
N ASP A 67 25.56 -17.74 6.30
CA ASP A 67 26.47 -18.42 7.22
C ASP A 67 27.55 -17.48 7.74
N ALA A 68 28.17 -16.69 6.85
CA ALA A 68 29.21 -15.74 7.22
C ALA A 68 28.72 -14.68 8.23
N ILE A 69 27.53 -14.12 8.04
CA ILE A 69 27.01 -13.09 8.96
C ILE A 69 26.68 -13.67 10.34
N LEU A 70 26.12 -14.88 10.40
CA LEU A 70 25.77 -15.53 11.66
C LEU A 70 27.02 -15.96 12.44
N ALA A 71 28.08 -16.38 11.73
CA ALA A 71 29.34 -16.78 12.33
C ALA A 71 30.20 -15.60 12.81
N GLN A 72 30.19 -14.47 12.09
CA GLN A 72 31.08 -13.34 12.36
C GLN A 72 30.49 -12.32 13.34
N GLU A 73 29.18 -12.08 13.28
CA GLU A 73 28.58 -10.97 14.04
C GLU A 73 28.12 -11.36 15.44
N ILE A 74 28.10 -12.65 15.81
CA ILE A 74 27.48 -13.12 17.07
C ILE A 74 28.54 -13.72 18.00
N THR A 75 28.64 -13.16 19.22
CA THR A 75 29.55 -13.64 20.26
C THR A 75 28.80 -13.83 21.60
N PRO A 76 28.96 -14.96 22.28
CA PRO A 76 29.60 -16.21 21.83
C PRO A 76 28.87 -16.84 20.62
N PRO A 77 29.50 -17.76 19.86
CA PRO A 77 28.90 -18.35 18.68
C PRO A 77 27.63 -19.13 19.02
N ILE A 78 26.63 -19.05 18.15
CA ILE A 78 25.37 -19.78 18.27
C ILE A 78 25.40 -21.05 17.41
N ASN A 79 24.69 -22.09 17.85
CA ASN A 79 24.49 -23.30 17.05
C ASN A 79 23.25 -23.14 16.18
N TYR A 80 23.42 -23.22 14.86
CA TYR A 80 22.34 -23.08 13.89
C TYR A 80 22.47 -24.04 12.71
N GLU A 81 21.34 -24.32 12.06
CA GLU A 81 21.25 -25.09 10.83
C GLU A 81 20.49 -24.26 9.78
N ILE A 82 21.14 -23.99 8.64
CA ILE A 82 20.53 -23.27 7.51
C ILE A 82 19.96 -24.29 6.52
N MET A 83 18.66 -24.20 6.26
CA MET A 83 18.00 -24.96 5.21
C MET A 83 17.42 -24.00 4.18
N GLY A 84 17.72 -24.23 2.90
CA GLY A 84 17.19 -23.42 1.80
C GLY A 84 16.39 -24.23 0.80
N PHE A 85 15.43 -23.59 0.15
CA PHE A 85 14.74 -24.13 -1.03
C PHE A 85 14.35 -23.00 -1.98
N ILE A 86 14.00 -23.35 -3.22
CA ILE A 86 13.53 -22.40 -4.23
C ILE A 86 12.09 -22.75 -4.59
N ARG A 87 11.18 -21.77 -4.53
CA ARG A 87 9.79 -21.92 -4.96
C ARG A 87 9.35 -20.69 -5.74
N SER A 88 8.76 -20.89 -6.91
CA SER A 88 8.32 -19.79 -7.79
C SER A 88 9.44 -18.78 -8.09
N ASN A 89 10.65 -19.29 -8.34
CA ASN A 89 11.88 -18.51 -8.54
C ASN A 89 12.26 -17.60 -7.35
N LYS A 90 11.76 -17.90 -6.15
CA LYS A 90 12.10 -17.19 -4.91
C LYS A 90 12.87 -18.14 -4.01
N ARG A 91 14.05 -17.71 -3.59
CA ARG A 91 14.89 -18.43 -2.65
C ARG A 91 14.43 -18.14 -1.23
N ILE A 92 14.18 -19.17 -0.44
CA ILE A 92 13.69 -19.05 0.93
C ILE A 92 14.68 -19.79 1.83
N PHE A 93 14.95 -19.21 3.00
CA PHE A 93 15.78 -19.83 4.02
C PHE A 93 15.00 -20.02 5.32
N VAL A 94 15.22 -21.17 5.93
CA VAL A 94 14.80 -21.49 7.28
C VAL A 94 16.07 -21.74 8.09
N VAL A 95 16.33 -20.89 9.07
CA VAL A 95 17.46 -21.02 9.99
C VAL A 95 16.90 -21.56 11.30
N LYS A 96 17.23 -22.81 11.63
CA LYS A 96 16.98 -23.38 12.95
C LYS A 96 18.07 -22.90 13.89
N ILE A 97 17.69 -22.32 15.01
CA ILE A 97 18.62 -21.80 16.01
C ILE A 97 18.37 -22.57 17.29
N ALA A 98 19.41 -23.23 17.80
CA ALA A 98 19.33 -23.92 19.08
C ALA A 98 19.36 -22.92 20.25
N GLU A 99 18.86 -23.34 21.41
CA GLU A 99 19.03 -22.57 22.64
C GLU A 99 20.54 -22.45 22.98
N GLY A 100 20.97 -21.23 23.26
CA GLY A 100 22.34 -20.93 23.64
C GLY A 100 22.71 -21.53 24.99
N LYS A 101 23.87 -22.19 25.09
CA LYS A 101 24.42 -22.64 26.38
C LYS A 101 25.17 -21.52 27.10
N GLU A 102 25.80 -20.63 26.35
CA GLU A 102 26.66 -19.54 26.85
C GLU A 102 25.95 -18.19 26.70
N LYS A 103 24.84 -18.02 27.43
CA LYS A 103 24.08 -16.76 27.40
C LYS A 103 24.77 -15.70 28.29
N PRO A 104 24.74 -14.40 27.92
CA PRO A 104 24.01 -13.82 26.80
C PRO A 104 24.84 -13.74 25.51
N HIS A 105 24.23 -14.14 24.40
CA HIS A 105 24.70 -13.84 23.05
C HIS A 105 24.51 -12.35 22.76
N LYS A 106 25.52 -11.74 22.15
CA LYS A 106 25.55 -10.32 21.75
C LYS A 106 26.01 -10.18 20.30
N ILE A 107 25.60 -9.10 19.67
CA ILE A 107 26.08 -8.71 18.34
C ILE A 107 27.37 -7.91 18.54
N SER A 108 28.42 -8.22 17.78
CA SER A 108 29.65 -7.42 17.76
C SER A 108 29.35 -6.05 17.15
N GLU A 109 29.40 -4.99 17.95
CA GLU A 109 29.26 -3.61 17.47
C GLU A 109 30.36 -3.30 16.45
N GLY A 110 29.99 -3.06 15.18
CA GLY A 110 30.90 -2.51 14.17
C GLY A 110 31.06 -3.28 12.85
N SER A 111 30.40 -4.41 12.65
CA SER A 111 30.47 -5.13 11.37
C SER A 111 29.20 -4.91 10.53
N GLU A 112 29.23 -3.95 9.62
CA GLU A 112 28.26 -3.91 8.53
C GLU A 112 28.75 -4.84 7.41
N VAL A 113 28.34 -6.11 7.45
CA VAL A 113 28.57 -7.02 6.31
C VAL A 113 27.58 -6.65 5.21
N LYS A 114 27.95 -5.67 4.37
CA LYS A 114 27.16 -5.32 3.19
C LYS A 114 26.97 -6.59 2.34
N PRO A 115 25.74 -6.93 1.93
CA PRO A 115 25.53 -8.05 1.05
C PRO A 115 26.33 -7.82 -0.22
N ALA A 116 27.13 -8.82 -0.61
CA ALA A 116 27.88 -8.82 -1.86
C ALA A 116 26.91 -8.96 -3.05
N VAL A 117 26.08 -7.94 -3.24
CA VAL A 117 25.32 -7.78 -4.47
C VAL A 117 26.32 -7.23 -5.47
N VAL A 118 26.57 -8.02 -6.52
CA VAL A 118 27.13 -7.55 -7.78
C VAL A 118 26.13 -6.54 -8.36
N VAL A 119 26.13 -5.33 -7.81
CA VAL A 119 25.43 -4.19 -8.39
C VAL A 119 26.34 -3.70 -9.49
N ARG A 120 26.07 -4.15 -10.72
CA ARG A 120 26.52 -3.41 -11.90
C ARG A 120 26.01 -1.98 -11.75
N THR A 121 26.96 -1.10 -11.51
CA THR A 121 26.81 0.32 -11.32
C THR A 121 26.14 0.93 -12.54
N LEU A 122 25.00 1.59 -12.38
CA LEU A 122 24.65 2.73 -13.21
C LEU A 122 24.19 3.88 -12.30
N LYS A 123 25.11 4.85 -12.21
CA LYS A 123 25.00 6.27 -11.88
C LYS A 123 23.70 6.78 -11.25
N THR A 124 23.90 7.25 -10.03
CA THR A 124 23.29 8.36 -9.29
C THR A 124 22.62 9.45 -10.15
N ALA A 125 21.32 9.65 -9.97
CA ALA A 125 20.67 10.95 -9.73
C ALA A 125 19.16 10.74 -9.45
N ALA A 126 18.65 11.44 -8.44
CA ALA A 126 17.26 11.46 -7.95
C ALA A 126 16.87 10.37 -6.93
N LEU A 127 16.88 10.78 -5.67
CA LEU A 127 16.14 10.18 -4.57
C LEU A 127 14.64 10.16 -4.88
N GLU A 128 14.15 9.08 -5.45
CA GLU A 128 12.75 8.70 -5.36
C GLU A 128 12.65 7.27 -4.86
N ASN A 129 11.68 7.01 -3.99
CA ASN A 129 11.36 5.69 -3.45
C ASN A 129 11.19 4.67 -4.59
N ILE A 130 12.27 3.93 -4.90
CA ILE A 130 12.25 2.90 -5.93
C ILE A 130 11.41 1.75 -5.36
N SER A 131 10.14 1.68 -5.77
CA SER A 131 9.28 0.55 -5.46
C SER A 131 10.00 -0.73 -5.88
N PRO A 132 9.90 -1.83 -5.10
CA PRO A 132 10.63 -3.07 -5.43
C PRO A 132 10.43 -3.49 -6.89
N GLU A 133 11.45 -4.09 -7.52
CA GLU A 133 11.44 -4.47 -8.95
C GLU A 133 10.16 -5.21 -9.39
N PHE A 134 9.63 -6.09 -8.53
CA PHE A 134 8.39 -6.81 -8.81
C PHE A 134 7.13 -5.91 -8.84
N VAL A 135 7.10 -4.85 -8.03
CA VAL A 135 6.01 -3.85 -8.02
C VAL A 135 6.07 -3.08 -9.33
N GLN A 136 7.26 -2.66 -9.75
CA GLN A 136 7.45 -1.98 -11.03
C GLN A 136 7.01 -2.85 -12.19
N LYS A 137 7.34 -4.15 -12.18
CA LYS A 137 6.91 -5.08 -13.23
C LYS A 137 5.38 -5.18 -13.34
N ARG A 138 4.67 -5.24 -12.21
CA ARG A 138 3.19 -5.25 -12.19
C ARG A 138 2.59 -3.93 -12.64
N GLN A 139 3.15 -2.82 -12.16
CA GLN A 139 2.75 -1.47 -12.58
C GLN A 139 2.93 -1.29 -14.09
N ASN A 140 4.06 -1.73 -14.64
CA ASN A 140 4.33 -1.71 -16.08
C ASN A 140 3.34 -2.59 -16.85
N ALA A 141 3.02 -3.79 -16.35
CA ALA A 141 2.01 -4.65 -16.98
C ALA A 141 0.63 -3.97 -17.03
N CYS A 142 0.26 -3.24 -15.97
CA CYS A 142 -0.96 -2.43 -15.97
C CYS A 142 -0.91 -1.28 -16.99
N LEU A 143 0.23 -0.59 -17.12
CA LEU A 143 0.38 0.49 -18.11
C LEU A 143 0.30 -0.05 -19.54
N GLU A 144 0.90 -1.21 -19.82
CA GLU A 144 0.75 -1.88 -21.12
C GLU A 144 -0.70 -2.30 -21.39
N TYR A 145 -1.39 -2.85 -20.39
CA TYR A 145 -2.81 -3.19 -20.50
C TYR A 145 -3.66 -1.97 -20.89
N LEU A 146 -3.40 -0.82 -20.26
CA LEU A 146 -4.13 0.43 -20.53
C LEU A 146 -3.91 1.01 -21.92
N LYS A 147 -2.80 0.66 -22.61
CA LYS A 147 -2.63 1.02 -24.02
C LYS A 147 -3.67 0.35 -24.91
N THR A 148 -4.21 -0.81 -24.50
CA THR A 148 -5.17 -1.59 -25.28
C THR A 148 -6.62 -1.41 -24.82
N GLN A 149 -6.88 -1.31 -23.51
CA GLN A 149 -8.24 -1.30 -22.95
C GLN A 149 -8.70 0.07 -22.44
N HIS A 150 -7.83 1.10 -22.47
CA HIS A 150 -8.05 2.50 -22.07
C HIS A 150 -8.51 2.77 -20.62
N GLU A 151 -9.05 1.77 -19.93
CA GLU A 151 -9.45 1.82 -18.52
C GLU A 151 -9.12 0.49 -17.82
N ILE A 152 -8.93 0.55 -16.50
CA ILE A 152 -8.78 -0.62 -15.66
C ILE A 152 -9.50 -0.42 -14.33
N THR A 153 -10.21 -1.45 -13.88
CA THR A 153 -10.81 -1.52 -12.55
C THR A 153 -9.87 -2.20 -11.56
N ASN A 154 -10.11 -2.02 -10.26
CA ASN A 154 -9.33 -2.72 -9.23
C ASN A 154 -9.41 -4.25 -9.40
N MET A 155 -10.59 -4.78 -9.77
CA MET A 155 -10.79 -6.21 -10.03
C MET A 155 -9.91 -6.69 -11.19
N GLN A 156 -9.95 -6.02 -12.33
CA GLN A 156 -9.11 -6.36 -13.49
C GLN A 156 -7.61 -6.29 -13.16
N TYR A 157 -7.18 -5.31 -12.35
CA TYR A 157 -5.78 -5.22 -11.92
C TYR A 157 -5.36 -6.44 -11.09
N ARG A 158 -6.24 -6.90 -10.18
CA ARG A 158 -6.00 -8.08 -9.35
C ARG A 158 -5.91 -9.34 -10.20
N ASP A 159 -6.80 -9.49 -11.17
CA ASP A 159 -6.83 -10.64 -12.07
C ASP A 159 -5.59 -10.67 -12.97
N LEU A 160 -5.18 -9.51 -13.49
CA LEU A 160 -3.99 -9.34 -14.33
C LEU A 160 -2.70 -9.71 -13.58
N ASN A 161 -2.62 -9.38 -12.28
CA ASN A 161 -1.37 -9.47 -11.51
C ASN A 161 -1.36 -10.53 -10.41
N GLY A 162 -2.48 -11.21 -10.16
CA GLY A 162 -2.62 -12.19 -9.09
C GLY A 162 -2.41 -11.62 -7.68
N VAL A 163 -2.87 -10.39 -7.42
CA VAL A 163 -2.63 -9.69 -6.14
C VAL A 163 -3.90 -9.55 -5.28
N SER A 164 -3.69 -9.32 -3.98
CA SER A 164 -4.78 -9.04 -3.04
C SER A 164 -5.47 -7.70 -3.34
N TYR A 165 -6.69 -7.52 -2.83
CA TYR A 165 -7.42 -6.25 -2.93
C TYR A 165 -6.64 -5.05 -2.37
N LYS A 166 -6.07 -5.20 -1.16
CA LYS A 166 -5.31 -4.13 -0.50
C LYS A 166 -4.05 -3.77 -1.28
N THR A 167 -3.37 -4.77 -1.85
CA THR A 167 -2.19 -4.56 -2.69
C THR A 167 -2.55 -3.81 -3.97
N ALA A 168 -3.60 -4.25 -4.67
CA ALA A 168 -4.07 -3.55 -5.88
C ALA A 168 -4.49 -2.11 -5.58
N HIS A 169 -5.20 -1.89 -4.48
CA HIS A 169 -5.59 -0.55 -4.05
C HIS A 169 -4.37 0.35 -3.81
N ASN A 170 -3.38 -0.13 -3.03
CA ASN A 170 -2.18 0.64 -2.76
C ASN A 170 -1.38 0.96 -4.02
N GLU A 171 -1.21 -0.02 -4.92
CA GLU A 171 -0.43 0.16 -6.16
C GLU A 171 -1.14 1.09 -7.14
N LEU A 172 -2.46 1.00 -7.29
CA LEU A 172 -3.25 1.91 -8.12
C LEU A 172 -3.25 3.34 -7.53
N SER A 173 -3.43 3.48 -6.22
CA SER A 173 -3.35 4.78 -5.54
C SER A 173 -1.96 5.40 -5.65
N GLU A 174 -0.89 4.59 -5.61
CA GLU A 174 0.47 5.05 -5.85
C GLU A 174 0.66 5.56 -7.30
N LEU A 175 0.15 4.84 -8.29
CA LEU A 175 0.18 5.28 -9.69
C LEU A 175 -0.61 6.58 -9.93
N VAL A 176 -1.72 6.77 -9.20
CA VAL A 176 -2.47 8.02 -9.20
C VAL A 176 -1.68 9.15 -8.54
N ALA A 177 -1.06 8.90 -7.38
CA ALA A 177 -0.21 9.89 -6.70
C ALA A 177 0.98 10.33 -7.58
N ARG A 178 1.52 9.40 -8.37
CA ARG A 178 2.57 9.67 -9.37
C ARG A 178 2.07 10.33 -10.66
N LYS A 179 0.77 10.64 -10.76
CA LYS A 179 0.14 11.23 -11.96
C LYS A 179 0.36 10.40 -13.23
N LEU A 180 0.46 9.08 -13.10
CA LEU A 180 0.48 8.16 -14.23
C LEU A 180 -0.95 7.73 -14.60
N LEU A 181 -1.82 7.65 -13.60
CA LEU A 181 -3.25 7.35 -13.74
C LEU A 181 -4.11 8.45 -13.11
N ALA A 182 -5.35 8.54 -13.58
CA ALA A 182 -6.42 9.31 -12.98
C ALA A 182 -7.53 8.37 -12.50
N GLN A 183 -8.08 8.65 -11.32
CA GLN A 183 -9.23 7.92 -10.79
C GLN A 183 -10.52 8.59 -11.29
N VAL A 184 -11.38 7.82 -11.95
CA VAL A 184 -12.67 8.27 -12.49
C VAL A 184 -13.80 7.50 -11.79
N GLY A 185 -14.81 8.21 -11.33
CA GLY A 185 -15.95 7.63 -10.62
C GLY A 185 -15.69 7.30 -9.15
N GLN A 186 -16.73 6.90 -8.43
CA GLN A 186 -16.70 6.71 -6.97
C GLN A 186 -17.30 5.36 -6.56
N GLY A 187 -16.65 4.69 -5.61
CA GLY A 187 -17.14 3.44 -5.05
C GLY A 187 -17.10 2.29 -6.06
N ARG A 188 -18.23 1.64 -6.32
CA ARG A 188 -18.32 0.47 -7.20
C ARG A 188 -18.06 0.79 -8.67
N THR A 189 -18.21 2.06 -9.07
CA THR A 189 -17.98 2.52 -10.43
C THR A 189 -16.60 3.14 -10.62
N THR A 190 -15.72 3.05 -9.63
CA THR A 190 -14.35 3.57 -9.73
C THR A 190 -13.54 2.80 -10.77
N LYS A 191 -12.99 3.55 -11.72
CA LYS A 191 -12.07 3.09 -12.75
C LYS A 191 -10.80 3.94 -12.75
N TYR A 192 -9.74 3.41 -13.31
CA TYR A 192 -8.47 4.11 -13.47
C TYR A 192 -8.16 4.22 -14.96
N VAL A 193 -7.88 5.45 -15.40
CA VAL A 193 -7.58 5.77 -16.80
C VAL A 193 -6.21 6.45 -16.90
N PRO A 194 -5.51 6.37 -18.03
CA PRO A 194 -4.32 7.18 -18.27
C PRO A 194 -4.65 8.67 -18.10
N VAL A 195 -3.76 9.45 -17.50
CA VAL A 195 -3.99 10.89 -17.25
C VAL A 195 -4.31 11.65 -18.55
N GLN A 196 -3.73 11.24 -19.68
CA GLN A 196 -3.99 11.81 -21.01
C GLN A 196 -5.46 11.68 -21.45
N ASN A 197 -6.17 10.66 -20.96
CA ASN A 197 -7.57 10.39 -21.32
C ASN A 197 -8.55 10.92 -20.26
N ALA A 198 -8.06 11.43 -19.13
CA ALA A 198 -8.90 11.86 -18.02
C ALA A 198 -9.88 12.98 -18.40
N GLU A 199 -9.49 13.86 -19.32
CA GLU A 199 -10.32 14.98 -19.81
C GLU A 199 -11.62 14.51 -20.47
N GLN A 200 -11.64 13.32 -21.07
CA GLN A 200 -12.82 12.74 -21.72
C GLN A 200 -13.90 12.33 -20.70
N TYR A 201 -13.51 12.14 -19.45
CA TYR A 201 -14.38 11.72 -18.34
C TYR A 201 -14.61 12.82 -17.32
N ALA A 202 -14.07 14.02 -17.54
CA ALA A 202 -14.46 15.17 -16.76
C ALA A 202 -16.00 15.27 -16.85
N PRO A 203 -16.71 15.45 -15.72
CA PRO A 203 -18.14 15.67 -15.79
C PRO A 203 -18.32 16.87 -16.70
N ARG A 204 -18.85 16.64 -17.91
CA ARG A 204 -19.46 17.73 -18.65
C ARG A 204 -20.45 18.31 -17.66
N GLU A 205 -20.32 19.59 -17.36
CA GLU A 205 -21.43 20.32 -16.76
C GLU A 205 -22.57 20.21 -17.77
N ILE A 206 -23.31 19.10 -17.70
CA ILE A 206 -24.65 19.03 -18.22
C ILE A 206 -25.34 19.99 -17.27
N SER A 207 -25.48 21.23 -17.72
CA SER A 207 -26.43 22.16 -17.14
C SER A 207 -27.78 21.46 -17.25
N LEU A 208 -28.11 20.69 -16.21
CA LEU A 208 -29.39 20.00 -16.07
C LEU A 208 -30.52 21.03 -15.84
N PHE A 209 -30.14 22.30 -15.69
CA PHE A 209 -30.97 23.50 -15.64
C PHE A 209 -30.56 24.46 -16.77
N GLY A 210 -30.63 24.00 -18.02
CA GLY A 210 -30.48 24.90 -19.17
C GLY A 210 -31.53 26.02 -19.13
N ASP A 211 -31.07 27.27 -19.31
CA ASP A 211 -31.72 28.58 -19.60
C ASP A 211 -33.07 28.94 -18.96
N THR A 212 -33.69 28.04 -18.19
CA THR A 212 -35.04 28.17 -17.64
C THR A 212 -35.02 28.71 -16.21
N LEU A 213 -33.90 28.58 -15.49
CA LEU A 213 -33.76 29.14 -14.15
C LEU A 213 -33.59 30.66 -14.19
N ASP A 214 -32.87 31.21 -15.18
CA ASP A 214 -32.73 32.67 -15.34
C ASP A 214 -34.06 33.33 -15.76
N ALA A 215 -34.90 32.61 -16.52
CA ALA A 215 -36.26 33.03 -16.83
C ALA A 215 -37.18 33.00 -15.58
N LEU A 216 -37.06 31.98 -14.72
CA LEU A 216 -37.85 31.88 -13.48
C LEU A 216 -37.41 32.88 -12.39
N VAL A 217 -36.12 33.22 -12.33
CA VAL A 217 -35.60 34.25 -11.42
C VAL A 217 -36.02 35.66 -11.88
N SER A 218 -36.19 35.87 -13.19
CA SER A 218 -36.73 37.13 -13.71
C SER A 218 -38.23 37.28 -13.46
N ILE A 219 -39.02 36.20 -13.51
CA ILE A 219 -40.47 36.25 -13.21
C ILE A 219 -40.74 36.51 -11.71
N ASN A 220 -39.88 36.02 -10.81
CA ASN A 220 -40.09 36.21 -9.37
C ASN A 220 -39.66 37.59 -8.83
N ASN A 221 -38.95 38.41 -9.61
CA ASN A 221 -38.62 39.78 -9.22
C ASN A 221 -39.73 40.80 -9.54
N GLU A 222 -40.79 40.41 -10.25
CA GLU A 222 -41.96 41.27 -10.50
C GLU A 222 -43.14 40.98 -9.56
N THR A 223 -43.03 39.99 -8.66
CA THR A 223 -44.11 39.72 -7.71
C THR A 223 -43.89 40.54 -6.45
N THR A 224 -44.45 41.76 -6.44
CA THR A 224 -44.64 42.59 -5.26
C THR A 224 -45.13 41.72 -4.11
N SER A 225 -44.41 41.75 -3.00
CA SER A 225 -44.71 40.98 -1.80
C SER A 225 -46.15 41.25 -1.35
N ILE A 226 -46.99 40.21 -1.23
CA ILE A 226 -48.36 40.29 -0.68
C ILE A 226 -48.39 40.98 0.70
N THR A 227 -47.25 40.94 1.41
CA THR A 227 -47.03 41.62 2.69
C THR A 227 -46.93 43.15 2.59
N GLU A 228 -46.55 43.71 1.44
CA GLU A 228 -46.49 45.17 1.23
C GLU A 228 -47.86 45.75 0.86
N ILE A 229 -48.71 45.00 0.16
CA ILE A 229 -50.09 45.43 -0.18
C ILE A 229 -50.98 45.51 1.07
N ARG A 230 -50.77 44.64 2.08
CA ARG A 230 -51.52 44.72 3.35
C ARG A 230 -51.07 45.85 4.29
N ARG A 231 -49.87 46.41 4.10
CA ARG A 231 -49.40 47.56 4.90
C ARG A 231 -49.91 48.89 4.37
N SER A 232 -50.16 49.04 3.07
CA SER A 232 -50.69 50.28 2.49
C SER A 232 -52.20 50.44 2.69
N GLN A 233 -52.98 49.36 2.84
CA GLN A 233 -54.43 49.46 3.08
C GLN A 233 -54.85 49.64 4.56
N ILE A 234 -53.93 49.52 5.51
CA ILE A 234 -54.24 49.69 6.96
C ILE A 234 -53.94 51.12 7.43
N VAL A 235 -53.09 51.89 6.72
CA VAL A 235 -52.75 53.27 7.10
C VAL A 235 -53.81 54.28 6.65
N GLU A 236 -54.59 54.02 5.60
CA GLU A 236 -55.65 54.95 5.16
C GLU A 236 -56.97 54.84 5.95
N HIS A 237 -57.16 53.81 6.79
CA HIS A 237 -58.44 53.60 7.49
C HIS A 237 -58.42 53.96 9.00
N MET A 238 -57.30 54.45 9.55
CA MET A 238 -57.21 54.87 10.96
C MET A 238 -57.16 56.38 11.20
N ASP A 239 -57.00 57.21 10.17
CA ASP A 239 -57.01 58.69 10.32
C ASP A 239 -58.36 59.36 10.06
N SER A 240 -59.42 58.61 9.71
CA SER A 240 -60.76 59.20 9.48
C SER A 240 -61.69 59.18 10.71
N HIS A 241 -61.22 58.72 11.88
CA HIS A 241 -62.07 58.56 13.08
C HIS A 241 -61.61 59.32 14.33
N LEU A 242 -60.61 60.20 14.23
CA LEU A 242 -60.11 61.01 15.36
C LEU A 242 -60.37 62.52 15.25
N THR A 243 -61.26 62.96 14.34
CA THR A 243 -61.67 64.38 14.26
C THR A 243 -63.19 64.54 14.34
N LYS A 244 -63.85 63.94 15.34
CA LYS A 244 -65.16 64.39 15.85
C LYS A 244 -65.32 63.92 17.30
N LEU A 245 -64.82 64.70 18.24
CA LEU A 245 -65.36 64.86 19.60
C LEU A 245 -64.60 66.05 20.23
N ASP A 246 -65.37 67.11 20.46
CA ASP A 246 -65.10 68.40 21.12
C ASP A 246 -64.20 69.45 20.43
#